data_AF-A0A6G3MMX4-F1
#
_entry.id   AF-A0A6G3MMX4-F1
#
_cell.length_a   1.000
_cell.length_b   1.000
_cell.length_c   1.000
_cell.angle_alpha   90.00
_cell.angle_beta   90.00
_cell.angle_gamma   90.00
#
_symmetry.space_group_name_H-M   'P 1'
#
loop_
_entity.id
_entity.type
_entity.pdbx_description
1 polymer ?
#
loop_
_entity_poly.entity_id
_entity_poly.type
_entity_poly.pdbx_seq_one_letter_code
_entity_poly.pdbx_strand_id
1 'polypeptide(L)'
;IIQAPLPFICGISTQYFDTQIPPIDVICVDLNNKRITGLQHNKVENNTIHYLPQKSKSILLNKLENIYSNMKKDNILNEQKRILKMSQENIHIITLKNNYCLQIKEAFLNFIAEIMTNYRDCLV
;
A
#
# COMPACT_ATOMS: atom_id res chain seq x y z
N ILE A 1 -2.37 -2.73 -22.43
CA ILE A 1 -1.84 -3.18 -21.10
C ILE A 1 -2.97 -3.64 -20.20
N ILE A 2 -4.00 -2.82 -19.94
CA ILE A 2 -5.13 -3.20 -19.07
C ILE A 2 -6.01 -4.37 -19.57
N GLN A 3 -5.79 -4.85 -20.78
CA GLN A 3 -6.43 -6.05 -21.37
C GLN A 3 -5.49 -7.27 -21.35
N ALA A 4 -4.39 -7.21 -20.59
CA ALA A 4 -3.46 -8.33 -20.53
C ALA A 4 -4.16 -9.54 -19.89
N PRO A 5 -4.01 -10.75 -20.46
CA PRO A 5 -4.64 -11.96 -19.94
C PRO A 5 -3.94 -12.52 -18.69
N LEU A 6 -2.79 -11.95 -18.29
CA LEU A 6 -2.01 -12.35 -17.12
C LEU A 6 -2.05 -11.26 -16.05
N PRO A 7 -1.85 -11.60 -14.76
CA PRO A 7 -1.80 -10.61 -13.69
C PRO A 7 -0.77 -9.51 -13.98
N PHE A 8 -1.18 -8.26 -13.77
CA PHE A 8 -0.33 -7.10 -14.03
C PHE A 8 -0.47 -6.04 -12.94
N ILE A 9 0.55 -5.21 -12.80
CA ILE A 9 0.51 -3.96 -12.05
C ILE A 9 1.02 -2.87 -12.99
N CYS A 10 0.22 -1.83 -13.23
CA CYS A 10 0.60 -0.71 -14.07
C CYS A 10 0.20 0.62 -13.43
N GLY A 11 1.09 1.62 -13.51
CA GLY A 11 0.77 3.00 -13.18
C GLY A 11 0.18 3.70 -14.40
N ILE A 12 -0.94 4.41 -14.23
CA ILE A 12 -1.62 5.14 -15.30
C ILE A 12 -1.94 6.56 -14.82
N SER A 13 -1.89 7.54 -15.73
CA SER A 13 -2.35 8.91 -15.47
C SER A 13 -3.84 8.94 -15.15
N THR A 14 -4.27 9.85 -14.27
CA THR A 14 -5.69 9.97 -13.91
C THR A 14 -6.60 10.29 -15.08
N GLN A 15 -6.10 11.01 -16.08
CA GLN A 15 -6.80 11.35 -17.33
C GLN A 15 -7.31 10.12 -18.09
N TYR A 16 -6.70 8.96 -17.84
CA TYR A 16 -7.13 7.71 -18.42
C TYR A 16 -8.50 7.26 -17.89
N PHE A 17 -8.75 7.46 -16.59
CA PHE A 17 -10.02 7.08 -15.96
C PHE A 17 -11.19 7.98 -16.36
N ASP A 18 -10.91 9.19 -16.84
CA ASP A 18 -11.96 10.11 -17.33
C ASP A 18 -12.50 9.69 -18.71
N THR A 19 -11.69 8.96 -19.49
CA THR A 19 -11.98 8.65 -20.90
C THR A 19 -12.26 7.17 -21.15
N GLN A 20 -11.81 6.29 -20.27
CA GLN A 20 -11.92 4.84 -20.44
C GLN A 20 -12.51 4.19 -19.18
N ILE A 21 -13.46 3.29 -19.40
CA ILE A 21 -13.99 2.43 -18.34
C ILE A 21 -13.04 1.22 -18.22
N PRO A 22 -12.40 0.98 -17.05
CA PRO A 22 -11.57 -0.18 -16.86
C PRO A 22 -12.43 -1.47 -16.90
N PRO A 23 -11.88 -2.60 -17.38
CA PRO A 23 -12.56 -3.89 -17.33
C PRO A 23 -13.03 -4.24 -15.92
N ILE A 24 -14.12 -5.02 -15.83
CA ILE A 24 -14.81 -5.35 -14.56
C ILE A 24 -13.96 -6.15 -13.57
N ASP A 25 -12.95 -6.84 -14.07
CA ASP A 25 -11.98 -7.69 -13.36
C ASP A 25 -10.69 -6.94 -13.03
N VAL A 26 -10.58 -5.65 -13.37
CA VAL A 26 -9.42 -4.81 -13.08
C VAL A 26 -9.67 -3.99 -11.81
N ILE A 27 -8.80 -4.17 -10.82
CA ILE A 27 -8.81 -3.36 -9.60
C ILE A 27 -8.09 -2.04 -9.86
N CYS A 28 -8.82 -0.94 -9.65
CA CYS A 28 -8.31 0.41 -9.84
C CYS A 28 -8.11 1.10 -8.49
N VAL A 29 -6.92 1.66 -8.27
CA VAL A 29 -6.57 2.38 -7.05
C VAL A 29 -6.32 3.85 -7.41
N ASP A 30 -7.26 4.72 -7.04
CA ASP A 30 -7.15 6.16 -7.21
C ASP A 30 -6.45 6.77 -5.99
N LEU A 31 -5.20 7.18 -6.18
CA LEU A 31 -4.36 7.78 -5.14
C LEU A 31 -4.78 9.21 -4.76
N ASN A 32 -5.42 9.95 -5.66
CA ASN A 32 -5.85 11.32 -5.42
C ASN A 32 -7.10 11.32 -4.52
N ASN A 33 -8.08 10.49 -4.86
CA ASN A 33 -9.35 10.42 -4.13
C ASN A 33 -9.36 9.34 -3.04
N LYS A 34 -8.29 8.55 -2.89
CA LYS A 34 -8.17 7.43 -1.94
C LYS A 34 -9.29 6.41 -2.10
N ARG A 35 -9.63 6.08 -3.36
CA ARG A 35 -10.72 5.16 -3.70
C ARG A 35 -10.18 3.92 -4.38
N ILE A 36 -10.80 2.78 -4.08
CA ILE A 36 -10.55 1.52 -4.77
C ILE A 36 -11.83 1.14 -5.50
N THR A 37 -11.75 0.87 -6.80
CA THR A 37 -12.88 0.49 -7.67
C THR A 37 -12.56 -0.81 -8.43
N GLY A 38 -13.57 -1.44 -9.04
CA GLY A 38 -13.40 -2.72 -9.77
C GLY A 38 -13.72 -3.99 -8.96
N LEU A 39 -14.11 -3.87 -7.69
CA LEU A 39 -14.43 -5.01 -6.81
C LEU A 39 -15.88 -5.55 -7.01
N GLN A 40 -16.53 -5.29 -8.14
CA GLN A 40 -17.99 -5.37 -8.27
C GLN A 40 -18.57 -6.79 -8.37
N HIS A 41 -17.79 -7.80 -8.76
CA HIS A 41 -18.29 -9.18 -8.82
C HIS A 41 -17.96 -9.94 -7.53
N ASN A 42 -18.92 -10.01 -6.61
CA ASN A 42 -18.91 -10.74 -5.34
C ASN A 42 -18.06 -10.11 -4.21
N LYS A 43 -18.73 -9.33 -3.35
CA LYS A 43 -18.18 -8.73 -2.11
C LYS A 43 -17.42 -9.71 -1.20
N VAL A 44 -17.70 -11.01 -1.31
CA VAL A 44 -17.11 -12.07 -0.47
C VAL A 44 -15.79 -12.59 -1.04
N GLU A 45 -15.61 -12.61 -2.36
CA GLU A 45 -14.39 -13.11 -3.04
C GLU A 45 -13.36 -12.01 -3.28
N ASN A 46 -13.80 -10.75 -3.40
CA ASN A 46 -12.93 -9.64 -3.78
C ASN A 46 -12.24 -8.92 -2.62
N ASN A 47 -12.58 -9.24 -1.38
CA ASN A 47 -11.83 -8.71 -0.26
C ASN A 47 -10.68 -9.70 0.02
N THR A 48 -9.63 -9.66 -0.81
CA THR A 48 -8.43 -10.51 -0.68
C THR A 48 -7.83 -10.48 0.73
N ILE A 49 -8.11 -9.41 1.47
CA ILE A 49 -7.82 -9.21 2.90
C ILE A 49 -8.49 -10.27 3.79
N HIS A 50 -9.64 -10.85 3.42
CA HIS A 50 -10.30 -11.93 4.16
C HIS A 50 -9.59 -13.28 4.03
N TYR A 51 -8.86 -13.52 2.93
CA TYR A 51 -8.06 -14.74 2.76
C TYR A 51 -6.73 -14.69 3.51
N LEU A 52 -6.32 -13.52 4.00
CA LEU A 52 -5.10 -13.39 4.81
C LEU A 52 -5.31 -13.99 6.21
N PRO A 53 -4.30 -14.68 6.78
CA PRO A 53 -4.35 -15.18 8.15
C PRO A 53 -4.73 -14.09 9.15
N GLN A 54 -5.81 -14.30 9.90
CA GLN A 54 -6.45 -13.25 10.69
C GLN A 54 -5.49 -12.62 11.72
N LYS A 55 -4.65 -13.45 12.37
CA LYS A 55 -3.66 -13.01 13.35
C LYS A 55 -2.61 -12.09 12.71
N SER A 56 -1.91 -12.58 11.69
CA SER A 56 -0.84 -11.85 11.00
C SER A 56 -1.36 -10.56 10.37
N LYS A 57 -2.57 -10.61 9.78
CA LYS A 57 -3.28 -9.42 9.26
C LYS A 57 -3.52 -8.38 10.37
N SER A 58 -4.06 -8.80 11.51
CA SER A 58 -4.35 -7.88 12.62
C SER A 58 -3.09 -7.21 13.14
N ILE A 59 -2.00 -7.96 13.29
CA ILE A 59 -0.70 -7.43 13.71
C ILE A 59 -0.20 -6.37 12.73
N LEU A 60 -0.25 -6.65 11.42
CA LEU A 60 0.16 -5.71 10.38
C LEU A 60 -0.67 -4.42 10.43
N LEU A 61 -2.01 -4.53 10.48
CA LEU A 61 -2.90 -3.37 10.53
C LEU A 61 -2.64 -2.50 11.76
N ASN A 62 -2.54 -3.10 12.95
CA ASN A 62 -2.24 -2.37 14.19
C ASN A 62 -0.88 -1.66 14.10
N LYS A 63 0.13 -2.29 13.51
CA LYS A 63 1.46 -1.69 13.33
C LYS A 63 1.39 -0.50 12.38
N LEU A 64 0.67 -0.62 11.26
CA LEU A 64 0.49 0.47 10.29
C LEU A 64 -0.32 1.63 10.87
N GLU A 65 -1.35 1.37 11.68
CA GLU A 65 -2.13 2.40 12.38
C GLU A 65 -1.28 3.18 13.38
N ASN A 66 -0.42 2.49 14.13
CA ASN A 66 0.52 3.13 15.06
C ASN A 66 1.53 4.01 14.31
N ILE A 67 2.11 3.50 13.22
CA ILE A 67 3.02 4.26 12.36
C ILE A 67 2.32 5.50 11.81
N TYR A 68 1.11 5.36 11.27
CA TYR A 68 0.32 6.46 10.72
C TYR A 68 0.00 7.53 11.78
N SER A 69 -0.33 7.10 13.01
CA SER A 69 -0.58 7.99 14.14
C SER A 69 0.67 8.78 14.53
N ASN A 70 1.85 8.15 14.49
CA ASN A 70 3.13 8.82 14.76
C ASN A 70 3.49 9.81 13.65
N MET A 71 3.31 9.46 12.38
CA MET A 71 3.53 10.40 11.27
C MET A 71 2.64 11.65 11.35
N LYS A 72 1.40 11.51 11.87
CA LYS A 72 0.52 12.65 12.15
C LYS A 72 1.08 13.54 13.24
N LYS A 73 1.56 12.97 14.35
CA LYS A 73 2.17 13.72 15.47
C LYS A 73 3.41 14.50 15.00
N ASP A 74 4.20 13.89 14.13
CA ASP A 74 5.39 14.51 13.56
C ASP A 74 5.09 15.48 12.39
N ASN A 75 3.80 15.72 12.08
CA ASN A 75 3.33 16.61 11.00
C ASN A 75 3.85 16.29 9.59
N ILE A 76 4.30 15.06 9.34
CA ILE A 76 4.94 14.66 8.07
C ILE A 76 3.95 14.55 6.91
N LEU A 77 2.67 14.29 7.21
CA LEU A 77 1.63 14.09 6.19
C LEU A 77 1.26 15.35 5.40
N ASN A 78 1.45 16.53 5.98
CA ASN A 78 1.00 17.80 5.40
C ASN A 78 2.04 18.40 4.42
N GLU A 79 3.30 17.94 4.46
CA GLU A 79 4.40 18.49 3.67
C GLU A 79 4.79 17.62 2.48
N GLN A 80 3.83 17.30 1.60
CA GLN A 80 4.16 16.69 0.31
C GLN A 80 4.67 17.73 -0.71
N LYS A 81 4.55 19.05 -0.44
CA LYS A 81 4.61 20.08 -1.49
C LYS A 81 5.78 21.07 -1.47
N ARG A 82 6.82 20.97 -0.64
CA ARG A 82 7.84 22.05 -0.65
C ARG A 82 9.27 21.75 -0.20
N ILE A 83 9.90 20.69 -0.71
CA ILE A 83 11.37 20.58 -0.62
C ILE A 83 11.98 21.21 -1.89
N LEU A 84 11.98 22.54 -1.96
CA LEU A 84 12.58 23.29 -3.07
C LEU A 84 14.02 23.74 -2.78
N LYS A 85 14.48 23.64 -1.51
CA LYS A 85 15.83 24.07 -1.07
C LYS A 85 16.34 23.18 0.07
N MET A 86 17.63 22.89 0.13
CA MET A 86 18.23 22.09 1.20
C MET A 86 18.42 22.91 2.50
N SER A 87 17.42 22.91 3.38
CA SER A 87 17.53 23.42 4.77
C SER A 87 17.75 22.27 5.76
N GLN A 88 18.26 22.57 6.96
CA GLN A 88 18.40 21.59 8.04
C GLN A 88 17.06 20.94 8.42
N GLU A 89 15.97 21.72 8.42
CA GLU A 89 14.60 21.24 8.62
C GLU A 89 14.19 20.23 7.54
N ASN A 90 14.51 20.49 6.27
CA ASN A 90 14.22 19.57 5.18
C ASN A 90 15.00 18.26 5.28
N ILE A 91 16.26 18.30 5.72
CA ILE A 91 17.05 17.09 5.99
C ILE A 91 16.39 16.26 7.10
N HIS A 92 15.93 16.92 8.18
CA HIS A 92 15.24 16.24 9.27
C HIS A 92 13.95 15.56 8.79
N ILE A 93 13.13 16.25 8.01
CA ILE A 93 11.88 15.70 7.44
C ILE A 93 12.16 14.52 6.51
N ILE A 94 13.16 14.62 5.62
CA ILE A 94 13.58 13.50 4.75
C ILE A 94 14.01 12.31 5.58
N THR A 95 14.81 12.53 6.63
CA THR A 95 15.30 11.49 7.53
C THR A 95 14.13 10.80 8.24
N LEU A 96 13.17 11.56 8.76
CA LEU A 96 11.96 11.01 9.38
C LEU A 96 11.12 10.21 8.36
N LYS A 97 10.89 10.75 7.16
CA LYS A 97 10.19 10.03 6.08
C LYS A 97 10.86 8.69 5.74
N ASN A 98 12.19 8.66 5.68
CA ASN A 98 12.96 7.45 5.44
C ASN A 98 12.82 6.44 6.59
N ASN A 99 12.87 6.91 7.85
CA ASN A 99 12.66 6.07 9.03
C ASN A 99 11.26 5.43 9.00
N TYR A 100 10.22 6.22 8.74
CA TYR A 100 8.86 5.72 8.62
C TYR A 100 8.69 4.72 7.46
N CYS A 101 9.33 4.98 6.31
CA CYS A 101 9.36 4.04 5.19
C CYS A 101 10.01 2.71 5.59
N LEU A 102 11.10 2.75 6.36
CA LEU A 102 11.77 1.55 6.87
C LEU A 102 10.87 0.75 7.83
N GLN A 103 10.19 1.42 8.76
CA GLN A 103 9.25 0.76 9.68
C GLN A 103 8.08 0.10 8.93
N ILE A 104 7.56 0.73 7.88
CA ILE A 104 6.52 0.14 7.03
C ILE A 104 7.07 -1.11 6.33
N LYS A 105 8.25 -1.02 5.71
CA LYS A 105 8.90 -2.16 5.04
C LYS A 105 9.12 -3.33 6.00
N GLU A 106 9.60 -3.06 7.20
CA GLU A 106 9.81 -4.06 8.24
C GLU A 106 8.49 -4.73 8.67
N ALA A 107 7.43 -3.94 8.86
CA ALA A 107 6.11 -4.49 9.20
C ALA A 107 5.60 -5.46 8.14
N PHE A 108 5.72 -5.11 6.85
CA PHE A 108 5.35 -6.00 5.75
C PHE A 108 6.29 -7.21 5.64
N LEU A 109 7.60 -7.04 5.86
CA LEU A 109 8.55 -8.15 5.85
C LEU A 109 8.22 -9.20 6.91
N ASN A 110 7.93 -8.77 8.13
CA ASN A 110 7.53 -9.66 9.23
C ASN A 110 6.22 -10.37 8.90
N PHE A 111 5.24 -9.65 8.34
CA PHE A 111 4.00 -10.26 7.88
C PHE A 111 4.23 -11.34 6.81
N ILE A 112 5.07 -11.05 5.81
CA ILE A 112 5.41 -12.00 4.73
C ILE A 112 6.12 -13.23 5.32
N ALA A 113 7.07 -13.03 6.22
CA ALA A 113 7.77 -14.11 6.89
C ALA A 113 6.79 -15.02 7.66
N GLU A 114 5.85 -14.42 8.39
CA GLU A 114 4.84 -15.16 9.15
C GLU A 114 3.94 -16.02 8.26
N ILE A 115 3.40 -15.45 7.17
CA ILE A 115 2.54 -16.21 6.25
C ILE A 115 3.29 -17.25 5.41
N MET A 116 4.62 -17.15 5.30
CA MET A 116 5.49 -18.08 4.57
C MET A 116 6.28 -19.03 5.48
N THR A 117 6.00 -19.05 6.79
CA THR A 117 6.84 -19.78 7.79
C THR A 117 7.07 -21.25 7.43
N ASN A 118 6.03 -21.94 6.95
CA ASN A 118 6.08 -23.38 6.64
C ASN A 118 6.49 -23.65 5.18
N TYR A 119 6.85 -22.62 4.42
CA TYR A 119 7.23 -22.80 3.02
C TYR A 119 8.48 -23.66 2.87
N ARG A 120 9.42 -23.56 3.82
CA ARG A 120 10.66 -24.36 3.81
C ARG A 120 10.40 -25.86 3.96
N ASP A 121 9.35 -26.23 4.68
CA ASP A 121 8.99 -27.64 4.88
C ASP A 121 8.47 -28.29 3.59
N CYS A 122 8.09 -27.47 2.59
CA CYS A 122 7.66 -27.90 1.26
C CYS A 122 8.80 -27.97 0.23
N LEU A 123 10.02 -27.58 0.60
CA LEU A 123 11.19 -27.71 -0.27
C LEU A 123 11.75 -29.12 -0.09
N VAL A 124 11.47 -29.98 -1.07
CA VAL A 124 12.03 -31.35 -1.18
C VAL A 124 13.50 -31.31 -1.54
#